data_AF-A0A9K3LMC9-F1
#
_entry.id   AF-A0A9K3LMC9-F1
#
_cell.length_a   1.000
_cell.length_b   1.000
_cell.length_c   1.000
_cell.angle_alpha   90.00
_cell.angle_beta   90.00
_cell.angle_gamma   90.00
#
_symmetry.space_group_name_H-M   'P 1'
#
loop_
_entity.id
_entity.type
_entity.pdbx_description
1 polymer ?
#
loop_
_entity_poly.entity_id
_entity_poly.type
_entity_poly.pdbx_seq_one_letter_code
_entity_poly.pdbx_strand_id
1 'polypeptide(L)'
;MGDMRKERWEKVFGNNGSKFQLGNDERIQNTRATIVLEHIIQASDVSHTMQHWHVYLKWNKKLFEEMNMAFAQGRMLSDPSAFWYQGELNFFDNDVIPLAKKIGECGVFGVSSDEYLEYAMSNRKEWEMKGKEIMEDMLVSLRKDSTTDVA
;
A
#
# COMPACT_ATOMS: atom_id res chain seq x y z
N MET A 1 -11.19 -10.98 6.35
CA MET A 1 -11.66 -9.60 6.06
C MET A 1 -11.51 -9.22 4.58
N GLY A 2 -10.42 -9.65 3.90
CA GLY A 2 -10.23 -9.43 2.46
C GLY A 2 -11.30 -10.05 1.55
N ASP A 3 -11.78 -11.27 1.88
CA ASP A 3 -12.78 -11.98 1.06
C ASP A 3 -14.12 -11.25 0.99
N MET A 4 -14.62 -10.73 2.11
CA MET A 4 -15.85 -9.92 2.15
C MET A 4 -15.74 -8.61 1.35
N ARG A 5 -14.53 -8.08 1.14
CA ARG A 5 -14.31 -6.90 0.29
C ARG A 5 -14.33 -7.30 -1.18
N LYS A 6 -13.70 -8.43 -1.51
CA LYS A 6 -13.69 -8.98 -2.87
C LYS A 6 -15.10 -9.30 -3.35
N GLU A 7 -15.92 -9.94 -2.52
CA GLU A 7 -17.33 -10.22 -2.83
C GLU A 7 -18.15 -8.95 -3.08
N ARG A 8 -17.96 -7.91 -2.24
CA ARG A 8 -18.65 -6.62 -2.41
C ARG A 8 -18.21 -5.89 -3.68
N TRP A 9 -16.93 -5.98 -4.05
CA TRP A 9 -16.41 -5.45 -5.31
C TRP A 9 -17.05 -6.14 -6.51
N GLU A 10 -16.99 -7.48 -6.58
CA GLU A 10 -17.56 -8.26 -7.68
C GLU A 10 -19.07 -8.01 -7.86
N LYS A 11 -19.81 -7.79 -6.76
CA LYS A 11 -21.23 -7.46 -6.81
C LYS A 11 -21.54 -6.16 -7.57
N VAL A 12 -20.61 -5.20 -7.57
CA VAL A 12 -20.81 -3.86 -8.16
C VAL A 12 -20.04 -3.68 -9.47
N PHE A 13 -18.89 -4.33 -9.63
CA PHE A 13 -17.98 -4.15 -10.76
C PHE A 13 -17.65 -5.44 -11.53
N GLY A 14 -18.19 -6.60 -11.14
CA GLY A 14 -17.89 -7.90 -11.77
C GLY A 14 -18.48 -8.09 -13.18
N ASN A 15 -17.89 -9.02 -13.94
CA ASN A 15 -18.07 -9.21 -15.40
C ASN A 15 -19.47 -9.70 -15.86
N ASN A 16 -20.46 -9.77 -14.97
CA ASN A 16 -21.86 -9.85 -15.39
C ASN A 16 -22.32 -8.45 -15.79
N GLY A 17 -21.89 -8.06 -16.99
CA GLY A 17 -22.46 -7.01 -17.81
C GLY A 17 -23.92 -7.30 -18.19
N SER A 18 -24.77 -7.56 -17.20
CA SER A 18 -26.04 -6.86 -17.23
C SER A 18 -25.63 -5.40 -17.27
N LYS A 19 -25.74 -4.80 -18.47
CA LYS A 19 -26.13 -3.40 -18.59
C LYS A 19 -27.13 -3.19 -17.48
N PHE A 20 -26.68 -2.68 -16.33
CA PHE A 20 -27.56 -2.29 -15.26
C PHE A 20 -28.27 -1.15 -15.94
N GLN A 21 -29.45 -1.46 -16.51
CA GLN A 21 -30.31 -0.47 -17.08
C GLN A 21 -30.33 0.61 -16.03
N LEU A 22 -29.93 1.82 -16.42
CA LEU A 22 -29.93 3.01 -15.57
C LEU A 22 -31.38 3.24 -15.13
N GLY A 23 -31.84 2.42 -14.21
CA GLY A 23 -32.98 2.67 -13.35
C GLY A 23 -32.42 3.44 -12.17
N ASN A 24 -33.15 4.47 -11.78
CA ASN A 24 -32.94 5.40 -10.67
C ASN A 24 -32.90 4.71 -9.28
N ASP A 25 -32.37 3.49 -9.16
CA ASP A 25 -32.33 2.76 -7.89
C ASP A 25 -31.22 3.34 -7.01
N GLU A 26 -31.61 4.32 -6.21
CA GLU A 26 -30.83 5.03 -5.21
C GLU A 26 -29.98 4.06 -4.36
N ARG A 27 -30.48 2.85 -4.08
CA ARG A 27 -29.78 1.84 -3.29
C ARG A 27 -28.49 1.36 -3.95
N ILE A 28 -28.47 1.26 -5.28
CA ILE A 28 -27.31 0.78 -6.03
C ILE A 28 -26.27 1.87 -6.12
N GLN A 29 -26.70 3.12 -6.35
CA GLN A 29 -25.80 4.27 -6.32
C GLN A 29 -25.18 4.45 -4.92
N ASN A 30 -25.97 4.32 -3.86
CA ASN A 30 -25.48 4.38 -2.47
C ASN A 30 -24.50 3.24 -2.14
N THR A 31 -24.77 2.03 -2.65
CA THR A 31 -23.85 0.89 -2.48
C THR A 31 -22.53 1.12 -3.22
N ARG A 32 -22.58 1.60 -4.47
CA ARG A 32 -21.39 1.96 -5.23
C ARG A 32 -20.59 3.07 -4.54
N ALA A 33 -21.24 4.14 -4.10
CA ALA A 33 -20.59 5.23 -3.37
C ALA A 33 -19.91 4.74 -2.08
N THR A 34 -20.57 3.86 -1.32
CA THR A 34 -19.99 3.27 -0.10
C THR A 34 -18.72 2.46 -0.41
N ILE A 35 -18.75 1.64 -1.46
CA ILE A 35 -17.59 0.84 -1.86
C ILE A 35 -16.46 1.74 -2.37
N VAL A 36 -16.76 2.78 -3.14
CA VAL A 36 -15.79 3.78 -3.58
C VAL A 36 -15.13 4.45 -2.38
N LEU A 37 -15.90 4.89 -1.39
CA LEU A 37 -15.38 5.50 -0.16
C LEU A 37 -14.47 4.56 0.63
N GLU A 38 -14.84 3.27 0.75
CA GLU A 38 -13.99 2.27 1.40
C GLU A 38 -12.63 2.13 0.68
N HIS A 39 -12.61 2.14 -0.65
CA HIS A 39 -11.37 2.08 -1.42
C HIS A 39 -10.56 3.38 -1.36
N ILE A 40 -11.21 4.56 -1.30
CA ILE A 40 -10.52 5.84 -1.07
C ILE A 40 -9.78 5.83 0.27
N ILE A 41 -10.44 5.35 1.33
CA ILE A 41 -9.83 5.29 2.67
C ILE A 41 -8.63 4.35 2.65
N GLN A 42 -8.76 3.17 2.03
CA GLN A 42 -7.63 2.22 1.88
C GLN A 42 -6.49 2.81 1.06
N ALA A 43 -6.79 3.46 -0.06
CA ALA A 43 -5.80 4.10 -0.91
C ALA A 43 -5.05 5.21 -0.17
N SER A 44 -5.76 5.96 0.68
CA SER A 44 -5.18 7.05 1.46
C SER A 44 -4.12 6.54 2.44
N ASP A 45 -4.40 5.43 3.12
CA ASP A 45 -3.52 4.81 4.12
C ASP A 45 -2.17 4.37 3.52
N VAL A 46 -2.19 3.86 2.29
CA VAL A 46 -0.99 3.33 1.61
C VAL A 46 -0.51 4.19 0.44
N SER A 47 -1.02 5.42 0.31
CA SER A 47 -0.82 6.28 -0.86
C SER A 47 0.66 6.52 -1.21
N HIS A 48 1.53 6.61 -0.21
CA HIS A 48 2.97 6.80 -0.38
C HIS A 48 3.65 5.69 -1.21
N THR A 49 3.07 4.48 -1.25
CA THR A 49 3.57 3.35 -2.06
C THR A 49 3.25 3.48 -3.55
N MET A 50 2.28 4.32 -3.90
CA MET A 50 1.83 4.60 -5.27
C MET A 50 2.32 5.98 -5.77
N GLN A 51 3.31 6.55 -5.10
CA GLN A 51 3.96 7.82 -5.48
C GLN A 51 5.38 7.56 -5.98
N HIS A 52 6.06 8.61 -6.47
CA HIS A 52 7.46 8.51 -6.89
C HIS A 52 8.36 7.84 -5.85
N TRP A 53 9.35 7.07 -6.34
CA TRP A 53 10.30 6.29 -5.55
C TRP A 53 10.83 6.99 -4.30
N HIS A 54 11.28 8.24 -4.42
CA HIS A 54 11.86 9.00 -3.30
C HIS A 54 10.86 9.26 -2.18
N VAL A 55 9.56 9.38 -2.49
CA VAL A 55 8.51 9.57 -1.49
C VAL A 55 8.20 8.24 -0.80
N TYR A 56 8.02 7.16 -1.57
CA TYR A 56 7.88 5.81 -1.03
C TYR A 56 9.03 5.49 -0.07
N LEU A 57 10.28 5.65 -0.53
CA LEU A 57 11.47 5.31 0.23
C LEU A 57 11.58 6.12 1.52
N LYS A 58 11.25 7.42 1.49
CA LYS A 58 11.26 8.28 2.68
C LYS A 58 10.31 7.76 3.76
N TRP A 59 9.08 7.40 3.38
CA TRP A 59 8.08 6.93 4.34
C TRP A 59 8.34 5.50 4.80
N ASN A 60 8.82 4.63 3.90
CA ASN A 60 9.27 3.29 4.27
C ASN A 60 10.40 3.33 5.32
N LYS A 61 11.40 4.20 5.14
CA LYS A 61 12.48 4.43 6.11
C LYS A 61 11.96 4.84 7.48
N LYS A 62 11.08 5.85 7.53
CA LYS A 62 10.49 6.33 8.78
C LYS A 62 9.73 5.22 9.51
N LEU A 63 8.92 4.44 8.80
CA LEU A 63 8.19 3.34 9.41
C LEU A 63 9.14 2.26 9.93
N PHE A 64 10.19 1.94 9.18
CA PHE A 64 11.22 0.99 9.62
C PHE A 64 11.91 1.47 10.91
N GLU A 65 12.28 2.74 11.00
CA GLU A 65 12.88 3.35 12.19
C GLU A 65 11.93 3.26 13.40
N GLU A 66 10.66 3.61 13.23
CA GLU A 66 9.63 3.53 14.28
C GLU A 66 9.43 2.09 14.79
N MET A 67 9.39 1.11 13.89
CA MET A 67 9.27 -0.31 14.23
C MET A 67 10.52 -0.83 14.97
N ASN A 68 11.72 -0.43 14.53
CA ASN A 68 12.96 -0.81 15.22
C ASN A 68 13.03 -0.20 16.63
N MET A 69 12.62 1.06 16.78
CA MET A 69 12.53 1.71 18.09
C MET A 69 11.54 0.98 19.00
N ALA A 70 10.38 0.56 18.47
CA ALA A 70 9.42 -0.24 19.22
C ALA A 70 9.97 -1.61 19.64
N PHE A 71 10.74 -2.27 18.76
CA PHE A 71 11.44 -3.52 19.07
C PHE A 71 12.50 -3.34 20.15
N ALA A 72 13.34 -2.31 20.05
CA ALA A 72 14.36 -1.98 21.06
C ALA A 72 13.76 -1.69 22.44
N GLN A 73 12.54 -1.12 22.48
CA GLN A 73 11.77 -0.88 23.71
C GLN A 73 11.00 -2.11 24.21
N GLY A 74 11.12 -3.27 23.56
CA GLY A 74 10.40 -4.50 23.91
C GLY A 74 8.89 -4.46 23.62
N ARG A 75 8.40 -3.48 22.84
CA ARG A 75 6.99 -3.37 22.43
C ARG A 75 6.66 -4.26 21.22
N MET A 76 7.67 -4.83 20.57
CA MET A 76 7.52 -5.81 19.49
C MET A 76 8.26 -7.10 19.83
N LEU A 77 7.69 -8.23 19.42
CA LEU A 77 8.25 -9.56 19.67
C LEU A 77 9.34 -9.97 18.67
N SER A 78 9.45 -9.26 17.55
CA SER A 78 10.29 -9.66 16.43
C SER A 78 11.00 -8.46 15.84
N ASP A 79 12.26 -8.68 15.46
CA ASP A 79 13.10 -7.70 14.80
C ASP A 79 12.57 -7.41 13.39
N PRO A 80 12.20 -6.16 13.08
CA PRO A 80 11.72 -5.77 11.75
C PRO A 80 12.71 -6.10 10.63
N SER A 81 14.03 -6.03 10.91
CA SER A 81 15.06 -6.26 9.91
C SER A 81 15.06 -7.68 9.33
N ALA A 82 14.55 -8.66 10.09
CA ALA A 82 14.48 -10.06 9.69
C ALA A 82 13.46 -10.32 8.57
N PHE A 83 12.44 -9.46 8.44
CA PHE A 83 11.34 -9.69 7.50
C PHE A 83 11.03 -8.51 6.57
N TRP A 84 11.63 -7.33 6.78
CA TRP A 84 11.27 -6.11 6.04
C TRP A 84 11.36 -6.25 4.52
N TYR A 85 12.51 -6.74 4.02
CA TYR A 85 12.74 -6.84 2.57
C TYR A 85 11.68 -7.70 1.88
N GLN A 86 11.42 -8.90 2.40
CA GLN A 86 10.43 -9.81 1.85
C GLN A 86 9.00 -9.32 2.12
N GLY A 87 8.78 -8.70 3.29
CA GLY A 87 7.51 -8.12 3.70
C GLY A 87 7.05 -7.04 2.72
N GLU A 88 7.94 -6.13 2.35
CA GLU A 88 7.65 -5.06 1.38
C GLU A 88 7.31 -5.62 -0.01
N LEU A 89 8.07 -6.63 -0.50
CA LEU A 89 7.72 -7.30 -1.76
C LEU A 89 6.33 -7.94 -1.71
N ASN A 90 6.05 -8.65 -0.62
CA ASN A 90 4.74 -9.28 -0.41
C ASN A 90 3.62 -8.23 -0.31
N PHE A 91 3.88 -7.09 0.33
CA PHE A 91 2.93 -6.00 0.47
C PHE A 91 2.60 -5.36 -0.88
N PHE A 92 3.60 -5.14 -1.73
CA PHE A 92 3.36 -4.67 -3.09
C PHE A 92 2.55 -5.67 -3.92
N ASP A 93 2.94 -6.94 -3.89
CA ASP A 93 2.36 -7.98 -4.74
C ASP A 93 0.91 -8.34 -4.34
N ASN A 94 0.61 -8.33 -3.03
CA ASN A 94 -0.68 -8.80 -2.51
C ASN A 94 -1.67 -7.68 -2.14
N ASP A 95 -1.17 -6.48 -1.82
CA ASP A 95 -2.03 -5.38 -1.32
C ASP A 95 -1.99 -4.16 -2.25
N VAL A 96 -0.80 -3.55 -2.45
CA VAL A 96 -0.68 -2.26 -3.15
C VAL A 96 -1.07 -2.37 -4.63
N ILE A 97 -0.46 -3.28 -5.39
CA ILE A 97 -0.71 -3.40 -6.84
C ILE A 97 -2.17 -3.81 -7.11
N PRO A 98 -2.76 -4.80 -6.39
CA PRO A 98 -4.18 -5.11 -6.54
C PRO A 98 -5.09 -3.92 -6.21
N LEU A 99 -4.76 -3.12 -5.19
CA LEU A 99 -5.53 -1.92 -4.84
C LEU A 99 -5.43 -0.85 -5.94
N ALA A 100 -4.23 -0.58 -6.46
CA ALA A 100 -4.02 0.39 -7.54
C ALA A 100 -4.80 0.03 -8.81
N LYS A 101 -4.83 -1.26 -9.18
CA LYS A 101 -5.65 -1.76 -10.30
C LYS A 101 -7.14 -1.47 -10.10
N LYS A 102 -7.67 -1.78 -8.91
CA LYS A 102 -9.08 -1.52 -8.58
C LYS A 102 -9.41 -0.02 -8.63
N ILE A 103 -8.51 0.83 -8.15
CA ILE A 103 -8.69 2.30 -8.20
C ILE A 103 -8.84 2.77 -9.65
N GLY A 104 -8.01 2.25 -10.58
CA GLY A 104 -8.13 2.53 -12.01
C GLY A 104 -9.43 2.01 -12.62
N GLU A 105 -9.79 0.75 -12.35
CA GLU A 105 -11.03 0.13 -12.83
C GLU A 105 -12.30 0.85 -12.35
N CYS A 106 -12.24 1.52 -11.21
CA CYS A 106 -13.37 2.24 -10.63
C CYS A 106 -13.84 3.43 -11.49
N GLY A 107 -12.93 4.02 -12.28
CA GLY A 107 -13.19 5.17 -13.15
C GLY A 107 -13.51 6.49 -12.43
N VAL A 108 -13.43 6.51 -11.09
CA VAL A 108 -13.73 7.68 -10.24
C VAL A 108 -12.59 8.70 -10.22
N PHE A 109 -11.35 8.24 -10.43
CA PHE A 109 -10.13 9.05 -10.25
C PHE A 109 -9.58 9.64 -11.55
N GLY A 110 -10.26 9.43 -12.68
CA GLY A 110 -9.84 9.94 -13.98
C GLY A 110 -8.43 9.47 -14.37
N VAL A 111 -7.72 10.28 -15.17
CA VAL A 111 -6.40 9.93 -15.72
C VAL A 111 -5.30 9.73 -14.68
N SER A 112 -5.45 10.27 -13.46
CA SER A 112 -4.45 10.13 -12.39
C SER A 112 -4.35 8.72 -11.80
N SER A 113 -5.33 7.83 -12.06
CA SER A 113 -5.26 6.46 -11.58
C SER A 113 -4.22 5.61 -12.30
N ASP A 114 -3.94 5.93 -13.57
CA ASP A 114 -2.97 5.17 -14.37
C ASP A 114 -1.54 5.37 -13.84
N GLU A 115 -1.24 6.59 -13.37
CA GLU A 115 0.04 6.93 -12.74
C GLU A 115 0.26 6.15 -11.43
N TYR A 116 -0.78 5.93 -10.61
CA TYR A 116 -0.64 5.20 -9.35
C TYR A 116 -0.22 3.75 -9.56
N LEU A 117 -0.81 3.08 -10.56
CA LEU A 117 -0.44 1.70 -10.89
C LEU A 117 0.99 1.64 -11.43
N GLU A 118 1.37 2.57 -12.29
CA GLU A 118 2.73 2.66 -12.83
C GLU A 118 3.77 2.86 -11.71
N TYR A 119 3.54 3.80 -10.80
CA TYR A 119 4.44 4.02 -9.66
C TYR A 119 4.50 2.82 -8.72
N ALA A 120 3.38 2.17 -8.41
CA ALA A 120 3.37 0.98 -7.58
C ALA A 120 4.24 -0.15 -8.17
N MET A 121 4.09 -0.40 -9.48
CA MET A 121 4.90 -1.42 -10.18
C MET A 121 6.38 -1.02 -10.26
N SER A 122 6.67 0.26 -10.51
CA SER A 122 8.04 0.78 -10.55
C SER A 122 8.70 0.66 -9.18
N ASN A 123 8.02 1.08 -8.11
CA ASN A 123 8.53 1.01 -6.74
C ASN A 123 8.79 -0.44 -6.32
N ARG A 124 7.87 -1.36 -6.61
CA ARG A 124 8.07 -2.79 -6.37
C ARG A 124 9.33 -3.30 -7.06
N LYS A 125 9.54 -2.96 -8.33
CA LYS A 125 10.71 -3.36 -9.10
C LYS A 125 12.00 -2.73 -8.56
N GLU A 126 11.98 -1.46 -8.21
CA GLU A 126 13.13 -0.78 -7.62
C GLU A 126 13.50 -1.37 -6.25
N TRP A 127 12.49 -1.70 -5.43
CA TRP A 127 12.70 -2.37 -4.15
C TRP A 127 13.27 -3.78 -4.32
N GLU A 128 12.82 -4.55 -5.31
CA GLU A 128 13.42 -5.85 -5.63
C GLU A 128 14.91 -5.73 -6.03
N MET A 129 15.26 -4.69 -6.79
CA MET A 129 16.65 -4.49 -7.25
C MET A 129 17.58 -3.97 -6.15
N LYS A 130 17.10 -3.02 -5.31
CA LYS A 130 17.95 -2.23 -4.40
C LYS A 130 17.60 -2.40 -2.92
N GLY A 131 16.48 -3.07 -2.60
CA GLY A 131 15.92 -3.10 -1.25
C GLY A 131 16.86 -3.73 -0.21
N LYS A 132 17.68 -4.71 -0.60
CA LYS A 132 18.68 -5.32 0.31
C LYS A 132 19.78 -4.34 0.71
N GLU A 133 20.35 -3.64 -0.27
CA GLU A 133 21.37 -2.60 -0.04
C GLU A 133 20.79 -1.46 0.81
N ILE A 134 19.59 -1.01 0.48
CA ILE A 134 18.88 0.02 1.25
C ILE A 134 18.66 -0.41 2.70
N MET A 135 18.31 -1.67 2.94
CA MET A 135 18.13 -2.22 4.30
C MET A 135 19.44 -2.22 5.08
N GLU A 136 20.55 -2.58 4.44
CA GLU A 136 21.89 -2.50 5.06
C GLU A 136 22.21 -1.05 5.47
N ASP A 137 21.95 -0.08 4.60
CA ASP A 137 22.13 1.34 4.88
C ASP A 137 21.26 1.84 6.03
N MET A 138 19.98 1.44 6.07
CA MET A 138 19.07 1.77 7.17
C MET A 138 19.59 1.22 8.50
N LEU A 139 20.07 -0.03 8.53
CA LEU A 139 20.64 -0.67 9.72
C LEU A 139 21.95 -0.03 10.17
N VAL A 140 22.78 0.44 9.25
CA VAL A 140 24.00 1.20 9.59
C VAL A 140 23.63 2.54 10.22
N SER A 141 22.61 3.21 9.69
CA SER A 141 22.14 4.51 10.20
C SER A 141 21.59 4.39 11.63
N LEU A 142 20.72 3.39 11.89
CA LEU A 142 20.17 3.12 13.22
C LEU A 142 21.25 2.82 14.28
N ARG A 143 22.33 2.15 13.89
CA ARG A 143 23.47 1.86 14.79
C ARG A 143 24.28 3.11 15.16
N LYS A 144 24.37 4.08 14.24
CA LYS A 144 25.02 5.37 14.52
C LYS A 144 24.18 6.19 15.49
N ASP A 145 22.87 6.27 15.26
CA ASP A 145 21.99 7.08 16.10
C ASP A 145 21.97 6.58 17.56
N SER A 146 21.93 5.26 17.75
CA SER A 146 21.99 4.64 19.08
C SER A 146 23.33 4.79 19.82
N THR A 147 24.43 5.11 19.13
CA THR A 147 25.73 5.38 19.78
C THR A 147 25.90 6.85 20.16
N THR A 148 25.19 7.77 19.51
CA THR A 148 25.17 9.21 19.86
C THR A 148 24.35 9.54 21.10
N ASP A 149 23.35 8.73 21.47
CA ASP A 149 22.51 8.96 22.66
C ASP A 149 23.17 8.54 24.00
N VAL A 150 24.40 8.01 23.97
CA VAL A 150 25.14 7.52 25.16
C VAL A 150 26.38 8.37 25.48
N ALA A 151 26.56 9.52 24.82
CA ALA A 151 27.66 10.46 25.02
C ALA A 151 27.15 11.82 25.54
#